data_AF-A0A8S3UZ12-F1
#
_entry.id   AF-A0A8S3UZ12-F1
#
_cell.length_a   1.000
_cell.length_b   1.000
_cell.length_c   1.000
_cell.angle_alpha   90.00
_cell.angle_beta   90.00
_cell.angle_gamma   90.00
#
_symmetry.space_group_name_H-M   'P 1'
#
loop_
_entity.id
_entity.type
_entity.pdbx_description
1 polymer ?
#
loop_
_entity_poly.entity_id
_entity_poly.type
_entity_poly.pdbx_seq_one_letter_code
_entity_poly.pdbx_strand_id
1 'polypeptide(L)'
;MTAASYWSLLAPAIEMAELSGLYGSNGEWAFIPVAIGFVLGAVFVYGADVLIPYIGGGGNNIIMSLESEYKQHKDEDVQINLVSQEQSYNYSRSEYSTGPQRRKPVQGGLISTEDQNNVVNNEALSSQDTRWKRILLLIIAITVHNIPEGLAVGVGFGAVGRTPSATFEKARNLAIGIGIQNFPEGLAVSLPLRVLLSGMVEPIAGLFGAVAVVIAQPLLPYALAFAAGTMIYVVVDDIIPEAQTCGNGKVASWGAVVGFVVMMSLDVGLG
;
A
#
# COMPACT_ATOMS: atom_id res chain seq x y z
N MET A 1 -1.97 8.08 -3.09
CA MET A 1 -2.97 7.19 -3.71
C MET A 1 -4.01 7.88 -4.62
N THR A 2 -5.30 8.08 -4.31
CA THR A 2 -6.30 8.47 -5.36
C THR A 2 -5.96 9.73 -6.17
N ALA A 3 -5.59 10.82 -5.49
CA ALA A 3 -5.14 12.04 -6.16
C ALA A 3 -3.84 11.79 -6.95
N ALA A 4 -2.85 11.17 -6.31
CA ALA A 4 -1.57 10.81 -6.95
C ALA A 4 -1.76 9.99 -8.23
N SER A 5 -2.67 9.03 -8.24
CA SER A 5 -2.97 8.22 -9.43
C SER A 5 -3.38 9.08 -10.63
N TYR A 6 -4.05 10.21 -10.39
CA TYR A 6 -4.34 11.18 -11.46
C TYR A 6 -3.17 12.12 -11.72
N TRP A 7 -2.80 12.94 -10.74
CA TRP A 7 -1.88 14.05 -10.94
C TRP A 7 -0.43 13.64 -11.17
N SER A 8 0.04 12.60 -10.49
CA SER A 8 1.45 12.20 -10.52
C SER A 8 1.70 11.05 -11.50
N LEU A 9 0.65 10.36 -11.96
CA LEU A 9 0.75 9.25 -12.90
C LEU A 9 -0.02 9.45 -14.20
N LEU A 10 -1.35 9.56 -14.16
CA LEU A 10 -2.16 9.65 -15.39
C LEU A 10 -1.91 10.94 -16.16
N ALA A 11 -1.85 12.10 -15.49
CA ALA A 11 -1.64 13.38 -16.16
C ALA A 11 -0.26 13.44 -16.86
N PRO A 12 0.86 13.07 -16.20
CA PRO A 12 2.15 12.92 -16.88
C PRO A 12 2.14 11.86 -17.99
N ALA A 13 1.42 10.75 -17.82
CA ALA A 13 1.30 9.73 -18.86
C ALA A 13 0.58 10.27 -20.11
N ILE A 14 -0.49 11.04 -19.93
CA ILE A 14 -1.22 11.70 -21.02
C ILE A 14 -0.32 12.72 -21.70
N GLU A 15 0.34 13.62 -20.94
CA GLU A 15 1.24 14.63 -21.49
C GLU A 15 2.39 13.96 -22.29
N MET A 16 2.99 12.90 -21.76
CA MET A 16 4.02 12.14 -22.47
C MET A 16 3.49 11.50 -23.75
N ALA A 17 2.28 10.95 -23.74
CA ALA A 17 1.66 10.37 -24.93
C ALA A 17 1.35 11.43 -25.99
N GLU A 18 0.85 12.60 -25.60
CA GLU A 18 0.59 13.73 -26.49
C GLU A 18 1.89 14.27 -27.12
N LEU A 19 2.92 14.49 -26.30
CA LEU A 19 4.21 15.01 -26.74
C LEU A 19 5.01 14.01 -27.59
N SER A 20 4.72 12.71 -27.48
CA SER A 20 5.44 11.68 -28.21
C SER A 20 5.19 11.71 -29.72
N GLY A 21 4.10 12.35 -30.19
CA GLY A 21 3.70 12.39 -31.60
C GLY A 21 3.32 11.02 -32.21
N LEU A 22 3.40 9.93 -31.43
CA LEU A 22 3.07 8.57 -31.85
C LEU A 22 1.55 8.33 -31.92
N TYR A 23 0.77 9.08 -31.17
CA TYR A 23 -0.66 8.88 -30.98
C TYR A 23 -1.50 9.99 -31.64
N GLY A 24 -1.18 10.28 -32.90
CA GLY A 24 -1.81 11.33 -33.69
C GLY A 24 -1.01 12.63 -33.71
N SER A 25 -1.17 13.41 -34.77
CA SER A 25 -0.41 14.65 -35.01
C SER A 25 -0.60 15.73 -33.95
N ASN A 26 -1.72 15.69 -33.22
CA ASN A 26 -2.04 16.58 -32.10
C ASN A 26 -2.31 15.81 -30.78
N GLY A 27 -1.90 14.54 -30.68
CA GLY A 27 -2.19 13.72 -29.49
C GLY A 27 -3.63 13.22 -29.36
N GLU A 28 -4.42 13.24 -30.44
CA GLU A 28 -5.84 12.83 -30.44
C GLU A 28 -6.10 11.42 -29.87
N TRP A 29 -5.10 10.54 -29.97
CA TRP A 29 -5.16 9.16 -29.51
C TRP A 29 -4.33 8.90 -28.25
N ALA A 30 -3.86 9.94 -27.57
CA ALA A 30 -3.07 9.82 -26.34
C ALA A 30 -3.82 9.07 -25.22
N PHE A 31 -5.15 9.02 -25.27
CA PHE A 31 -5.96 8.23 -24.35
C PHE A 31 -5.74 6.71 -24.52
N ILE A 32 -5.32 6.21 -25.69
CA ILE A 32 -5.14 4.77 -25.95
C ILE A 32 -4.07 4.14 -25.04
N PRO A 33 -2.80 4.59 -25.05
CA PRO A 33 -1.77 3.99 -24.20
C PRO A 33 -2.12 4.09 -22.72
N VAL A 34 -2.75 5.20 -22.33
CA VAL A 34 -3.17 5.45 -20.95
C VAL A 34 -4.31 4.52 -20.55
N ALA A 35 -5.36 4.38 -21.36
CA ALA A 35 -6.47 3.48 -21.08
C ALA A 35 -6.02 2.01 -21.02
N ILE A 36 -5.15 1.59 -21.95
CA ILE A 36 -4.60 0.23 -21.97
C ILE A 36 -3.79 -0.02 -20.69
N GLY A 37 -2.85 0.86 -20.36
CA GLY A 37 -2.04 0.73 -19.15
C GLY A 37 -2.93 0.67 -17.90
N PHE A 38 -3.85 1.61 -17.76
CA PHE A 38 -4.76 1.69 -16.61
C PHE A 38 -5.59 0.43 -16.42
N VAL A 39 -6.23 -0.08 -17.48
CA VAL A 39 -7.02 -1.31 -17.40
C VAL A 39 -6.14 -2.52 -17.10
N LEU A 40 -4.97 -2.64 -17.73
CA LEU A 40 -4.04 -3.73 -17.45
C LEU A 40 -3.56 -3.72 -16.00
N GLY A 41 -3.33 -2.54 -15.42
CA GLY A 41 -2.99 -2.37 -14.01
C GLY A 41 -4.08 -2.89 -13.08
N ALA A 42 -5.33 -2.48 -13.32
CA ALA A 42 -6.47 -2.95 -12.53
C ALA A 42 -6.68 -4.47 -12.67
N VAL A 43 -6.62 -4.99 -13.90
CA VAL A 43 -6.75 -6.43 -14.19
C VAL A 43 -5.61 -7.23 -13.55
N PHE A 44 -4.40 -6.68 -13.49
CA PHE A 44 -3.27 -7.32 -12.84
C PHE A 44 -3.53 -7.54 -11.34
N VAL A 45 -4.01 -6.52 -10.63
CA VAL A 45 -4.30 -6.64 -9.18
C VAL A 45 -5.46 -7.60 -8.95
N TYR A 46 -6.53 -7.49 -9.76
CA TYR A 46 -7.63 -8.45 -9.73
C TYR A 46 -7.15 -9.89 -9.97
N GLY A 47 -6.27 -10.09 -10.96
CA GLY A 47 -5.68 -11.39 -11.25
C GLY A 47 -4.82 -11.90 -10.09
N ALA A 48 -4.09 -11.03 -9.40
CA ALA A 48 -3.34 -11.39 -8.20
C ALA A 48 -4.27 -11.82 -7.06
N ASP A 49 -5.39 -11.12 -6.85
CA ASP A 49 -6.41 -11.50 -5.86
C ASP A 49 -7.01 -12.87 -6.15
N VAL A 50 -7.34 -13.14 -7.42
CA VAL A 50 -7.83 -14.46 -7.85
C VAL A 50 -6.77 -15.54 -7.67
N LEU A 51 -5.50 -15.25 -7.94
CA LEU A 51 -4.42 -16.25 -7.95
C LEU A 51 -3.90 -16.61 -6.55
N ILE A 52 -3.90 -15.67 -5.61
CA ILE A 52 -3.37 -15.87 -4.25
C ILE A 52 -4.01 -17.08 -3.52
N PRO A 53 -5.34 -17.27 -3.54
CA PRO A 53 -5.97 -18.48 -2.98
C PRO A 53 -5.47 -19.79 -3.57
N TYR A 54 -5.11 -19.83 -4.86
CA TYR A 54 -4.61 -21.05 -5.50
C TYR A 54 -3.14 -21.35 -5.16
N ILE A 55 -2.33 -20.32 -4.91
CA ILE A 55 -0.94 -20.46 -4.45
C ILE A 55 -0.89 -20.78 -2.94
N GLY A 56 -1.91 -20.34 -2.17
CA GLY A 56 -2.08 -20.61 -0.75
C GLY A 56 -2.23 -22.08 -0.35
N GLY A 57 -2.35 -23.01 -1.31
CA GLY A 57 -2.25 -24.45 -1.06
C GLY A 57 -0.83 -24.98 -0.81
N GLY A 58 0.22 -24.17 -0.98
CA GLY A 58 1.62 -24.60 -0.86
C GLY A 58 2.58 -23.63 -0.15
N GLY A 59 2.09 -22.54 0.43
CA GLY A 59 2.89 -21.42 0.96
C GLY A 59 3.32 -21.51 2.43
N ASN A 60 3.19 -22.66 3.09
CA ASN A 60 3.33 -22.78 4.55
C ASN A 60 4.68 -22.29 5.11
N ASN A 61 5.76 -22.29 4.32
CA ASN A 61 7.10 -21.99 4.81
C ASN A 61 7.41 -20.49 4.92
N ILE A 62 6.95 -19.67 3.97
CA ILE A 62 7.17 -18.20 3.99
C ILE A 62 6.19 -17.55 4.98
N ILE A 63 4.97 -18.09 5.04
CA ILE A 63 3.90 -17.67 5.96
C ILE A 63 4.32 -17.94 7.42
N MET A 64 4.91 -19.11 7.70
CA MET A 64 5.36 -19.45 9.06
C MET A 64 6.59 -18.64 9.51
N SER A 65 7.51 -18.28 8.59
CA SER A 65 8.68 -17.45 8.93
C SER A 65 8.32 -15.98 9.22
N LEU A 66 7.34 -15.43 8.50
CA LEU A 66 6.87 -14.06 8.77
C LEU A 66 5.95 -14.01 10.00
N GLU A 67 5.20 -15.08 10.29
CA GLU A 67 4.38 -15.20 11.49
C GLU A 67 5.21 -15.30 12.77
N SER A 68 6.37 -15.98 12.74
CA SER A 68 7.28 -16.00 13.90
C SER A 68 7.82 -14.62 14.23
N GLU A 69 8.10 -13.79 13.21
CA GLU A 69 8.65 -12.44 13.40
C GLU A 69 7.58 -11.46 13.91
N TYR A 70 6.34 -11.58 13.43
CA TYR A 70 5.20 -10.78 13.92
C TYR A 70 4.81 -11.13 15.37
N LYS A 71 4.75 -12.42 15.74
CA LYS A 71 4.44 -12.85 17.11
C LYS A 71 5.50 -12.39 18.11
N GLN A 72 6.78 -12.53 17.75
CA GLN A 72 7.90 -12.13 18.59
C GLN A 72 7.86 -10.62 18.90
N HIS A 73 7.54 -9.78 17.92
CA HIS A 73 7.45 -8.33 18.14
C HIS A 73 6.17 -7.89 18.87
N LYS A 74 5.04 -8.56 18.67
CA LYS A 74 3.82 -8.26 19.44
C LYS A 74 4.01 -8.56 20.92
N ASP A 75 4.70 -9.64 21.27
CA ASP A 75 5.00 -9.99 22.66
C ASP A 75 5.99 -8.99 23.30
N GLU A 76 6.94 -8.44 22.53
CA GLU A 76 7.82 -7.35 22.98
C GLU A 76 7.08 -6.03 23.21
N ASP A 77 6.23 -5.58 22.27
CA ASP A 77 5.48 -4.32 22.39
C ASP A 77 4.43 -4.40 23.53
N VAL A 78 3.86 -5.58 23.76
CA VAL A 78 2.98 -5.85 24.91
C VAL A 78 3.78 -5.84 26.22
N GLN A 79 4.99 -6.43 26.26
CA GLN A 79 5.87 -6.33 27.43
C GLN A 79 6.25 -4.88 27.74
N ILE A 80 6.61 -4.08 26.73
CA ILE A 80 6.99 -2.67 26.91
C ILE A 80 5.81 -1.85 27.47
N ASN A 81 4.59 -2.10 27.00
CA ASN A 81 3.39 -1.44 27.53
C ASN A 81 3.03 -1.93 28.95
N LEU A 82 3.20 -3.22 29.24
CA LEU A 82 2.98 -3.78 30.59
C LEU A 82 3.99 -3.22 31.61
N VAL A 83 5.27 -3.12 31.24
CA VAL A 83 6.33 -2.53 32.08
C VAL A 83 6.09 -1.04 32.30
N SER A 84 5.62 -0.32 31.28
CA SER A 84 5.26 1.10 31.40
C SER A 84 4.02 1.31 32.29
N GLN A 85 3.09 0.36 32.28
CA GLN A 85 1.87 0.40 33.09
C GLN A 85 2.13 0.00 34.55
N GLU A 86 3.01 -0.97 34.83
CA GLU A 86 3.44 -1.31 36.20
C GLU A 86 4.18 -0.14 36.90
N GLN A 87 4.99 0.63 36.16
CA GLN A 87 5.66 1.80 36.72
C GLN A 87 4.68 2.93 37.10
N SER A 88 3.58 3.11 36.37
CA SER A 88 2.54 4.08 36.75
C SER A 88 1.61 3.58 37.86
N TYR A 89 1.40 2.27 37.99
CA TYR A 89 0.49 1.72 39.00
C TYR A 89 1.10 1.61 40.41
N ASN A 90 2.43 1.53 40.51
CA ASN A 90 3.14 1.38 41.79
C ASN A 90 3.28 2.68 42.60
N TYR A 91 2.91 3.85 42.07
CA TYR A 91 2.92 5.10 42.84
C TYR A 91 1.63 5.34 43.64
N SER A 92 0.54 4.60 43.37
CA SER A 92 -0.79 4.93 43.92
C SER A 92 -1.46 3.84 44.76
N ARG A 93 -0.76 2.76 45.13
CA ARG A 93 -1.38 1.65 45.88
C ARG A 93 -0.64 1.31 47.18
N SER A 94 -0.54 2.30 48.06
CA SER A 94 -0.33 2.05 49.48
C SER A 94 -1.49 2.68 50.27
N GLU A 95 -2.63 1.99 50.33
CA GLU A 95 -3.60 2.14 51.42
C GLU A 95 -4.76 1.11 51.34
N TYR A 96 -4.99 0.41 52.46
CA TYR A 96 -6.17 -0.40 52.88
C TYR A 96 -6.51 -1.77 52.24
N SER A 97 -6.11 -2.83 52.94
CA SER A 97 -6.89 -3.94 53.57
C SER A 97 -8.15 -4.61 52.94
N THR A 98 -8.10 -5.97 53.04
CA THR A 98 -9.13 -6.98 53.44
C THR A 98 -10.07 -7.69 52.44
N GLY A 99 -9.94 -9.05 52.41
CA GLY A 99 -11.04 -10.03 52.39
C GLY A 99 -11.30 -10.85 51.09
N PRO A 100 -11.38 -12.20 51.13
CA PRO A 100 -11.76 -13.03 49.97
C PRO A 100 -13.26 -13.37 49.92
N GLN A 101 -13.92 -13.19 48.78
CA GLN A 101 -15.28 -13.69 48.52
C GLN A 101 -15.30 -14.81 47.48
N ARG A 102 -15.91 -15.93 47.88
CA ARG A 102 -16.07 -17.21 47.18
C ARG A 102 -17.31 -17.16 46.27
N ARG A 103 -17.19 -17.43 44.97
CA ARG A 103 -18.34 -17.61 44.05
C ARG A 103 -18.40 -19.04 43.49
N LYS A 104 -19.59 -19.65 43.56
CA LYS A 104 -19.95 -20.99 43.02
C LYS A 104 -20.12 -20.92 41.49
N PRO A 105 -19.86 -22.00 40.73
CA PRO A 105 -20.15 -22.02 39.31
C PRO A 105 -21.62 -22.41 39.04
N VAL A 106 -22.22 -21.74 38.05
CA VAL A 106 -23.55 -22.00 37.48
C VAL A 106 -23.39 -22.99 36.33
N GLN A 107 -24.28 -23.98 36.29
CA GLN A 107 -24.29 -25.10 35.35
C GLN A 107 -24.97 -24.68 34.04
N GLY A 108 -24.21 -24.59 32.95
CA GLY A 108 -24.70 -24.33 31.58
C GLY A 108 -24.30 -25.49 30.66
N GLY A 109 -25.22 -25.94 29.81
CA GLY A 109 -25.17 -27.20 29.08
C GLY A 109 -23.90 -27.45 28.26
N LEU A 110 -23.49 -28.72 28.23
CA LEU A 110 -22.40 -29.22 27.38
C LEU A 110 -22.80 -29.10 25.90
N ILE A 111 -22.31 -28.06 25.26
CA ILE A 111 -21.88 -28.21 23.87
C ILE A 111 -20.55 -28.97 23.94
N SER A 112 -20.40 -30.03 23.16
CA SER A 112 -19.16 -30.78 23.01
C SER A 112 -18.01 -29.79 22.81
N THR A 113 -17.04 -29.78 23.74
CA THR A 113 -15.84 -28.93 23.67
C THR A 113 -15.09 -29.09 22.34
N GLU A 114 -15.23 -30.25 21.69
CA GLU A 114 -14.66 -30.52 20.36
C GLU A 114 -15.38 -29.76 19.22
N ASP A 115 -16.70 -29.61 19.25
CA ASP A 115 -17.45 -28.87 18.22
C ASP A 115 -17.27 -27.36 18.35
N GLN A 116 -17.26 -26.83 19.59
CA GLN A 116 -16.93 -25.43 19.82
C GLN A 116 -15.48 -25.12 19.43
N ASN A 117 -14.53 -26.00 19.77
CA ASN A 117 -13.14 -25.80 19.38
C ASN A 117 -12.98 -25.86 17.86
N ASN A 118 -13.66 -26.78 17.16
CA ASN A 118 -13.55 -26.87 15.69
C ASN A 118 -14.20 -25.70 14.95
N VAL A 119 -15.35 -25.19 15.42
CA VAL A 119 -15.99 -24.00 14.82
C VAL A 119 -15.19 -22.73 15.11
N VAL A 120 -14.74 -22.53 16.35
CA VAL A 120 -13.91 -21.36 16.73
C VAL A 120 -12.56 -21.40 16.02
N ASN A 121 -11.94 -22.58 15.89
CA ASN A 121 -10.68 -22.72 15.15
C ASN A 121 -10.88 -22.46 13.65
N ASN A 122 -11.97 -22.92 13.03
CA ASN A 122 -12.25 -22.66 11.60
C ASN A 122 -12.62 -21.20 11.32
N GLU A 123 -13.35 -20.52 12.21
CA GLU A 123 -13.64 -19.09 12.08
C GLU A 123 -12.39 -18.23 12.33
N ALA A 124 -11.54 -18.61 13.29
CA ALA A 124 -10.26 -17.93 13.54
C ALA A 124 -9.27 -18.12 12.38
N LEU A 125 -9.14 -19.34 11.83
CA LEU A 125 -8.31 -19.65 10.67
C LEU A 125 -8.76 -18.88 9.42
N SER A 126 -10.06 -18.91 9.10
CA SER A 126 -10.60 -18.17 7.94
C SER A 126 -10.47 -16.65 8.08
N SER A 127 -10.62 -16.11 9.30
CA SER A 127 -10.41 -14.69 9.60
C SER A 127 -8.92 -14.28 9.48
N GLN A 128 -8.00 -15.16 9.87
CA GLN A 128 -6.55 -14.94 9.72
C GLN A 128 -6.13 -15.00 8.25
N ASP A 129 -6.60 -15.99 7.50
CA ASP A 129 -6.30 -16.16 6.07
C ASP A 129 -6.74 -14.93 5.26
N THR A 130 -7.89 -14.35 5.61
CA THR A 130 -8.41 -13.15 4.93
C THR A 130 -7.57 -11.91 5.22
N ARG A 131 -7.06 -11.76 6.45
CA ARG A 131 -6.19 -10.64 6.83
C ARG A 131 -4.83 -10.70 6.14
N TRP A 132 -4.24 -11.88 6.01
CA TRP A 132 -2.94 -12.07 5.36
C TRP A 132 -3.02 -11.94 3.84
N LYS A 133 -4.10 -12.41 3.21
CA LYS A 133 -4.36 -12.15 1.79
C LYS A 133 -4.36 -10.66 1.49
N ARG A 134 -5.07 -9.86 2.31
CA ARG A 134 -5.09 -8.39 2.17
C ARG A 134 -3.72 -7.76 2.35
N ILE A 135 -2.95 -8.18 3.35
CA ILE A 135 -1.58 -7.68 3.56
C ILE A 135 -0.68 -8.04 2.38
N LEU A 136 -0.75 -9.27 1.87
CA LEU A 136 0.04 -9.72 0.73
C LEU A 136 -0.34 -8.97 -0.55
N LEU A 137 -1.64 -8.77 -0.80
CA LEU A 137 -2.16 -7.97 -1.91
C LEU A 137 -1.66 -6.54 -1.84
N LEU A 138 -1.70 -5.95 -0.65
CA LEU A 138 -1.19 -4.60 -0.42
C LEU A 138 0.32 -4.52 -0.74
N ILE A 139 1.13 -5.48 -0.26
CA ILE A 139 2.58 -5.51 -0.58
C ILE A 139 2.81 -5.66 -2.09
N ILE A 140 2.14 -6.62 -2.74
CA ILE A 140 2.30 -6.89 -4.17
C ILE A 140 1.92 -5.65 -4.97
N ALA A 141 0.76 -5.07 -4.66
CA ALA A 141 0.29 -3.91 -5.39
C ALA A 141 1.20 -2.70 -5.19
N ILE A 142 1.74 -2.49 -3.98
CA ILE A 142 2.72 -1.43 -3.69
C ILE A 142 4.03 -1.65 -4.42
N THR A 143 4.58 -2.85 -4.34
CA THR A 143 5.79 -3.23 -5.04
C THR A 143 5.66 -2.99 -6.54
N VAL A 144 4.52 -3.36 -7.13
CA VAL A 144 4.29 -3.30 -8.57
C VAL A 144 4.09 -1.87 -9.07
N HIS A 145 3.46 -0.98 -8.30
CA HIS A 145 3.34 0.43 -8.71
C HIS A 145 4.59 1.27 -8.46
N ASN A 146 5.44 0.90 -7.50
CA ASN A 146 6.72 1.56 -7.25
C ASN A 146 7.70 1.39 -8.43
N ILE A 147 7.53 0.37 -9.27
CA ILE A 147 8.39 0.12 -10.44
C ILE A 147 8.20 1.23 -11.50
N PRO A 148 6.98 1.50 -12.01
CA PRO A 148 6.76 2.61 -12.93
C PRO A 148 7.16 3.98 -12.39
N GLU A 149 6.95 4.24 -11.10
CA GLU A 149 7.35 5.50 -10.45
C GLU A 149 8.86 5.69 -10.46
N GLY A 150 9.61 4.67 -10.02
CA GLY A 150 11.06 4.69 -10.08
C GLY A 150 11.55 4.87 -11.52
N LEU A 151 11.00 4.12 -12.49
CA LEU A 151 11.33 4.28 -13.90
C LEU A 151 11.08 5.71 -14.40
N ALA A 152 9.97 6.33 -14.03
CA ALA A 152 9.64 7.70 -14.45
C ALA A 152 10.62 8.73 -13.88
N VAL A 153 10.99 8.62 -12.60
CA VAL A 153 12.04 9.46 -11.99
C VAL A 153 13.37 9.26 -12.72
N GLY A 154 13.77 8.00 -12.93
CA GLY A 154 14.99 7.63 -13.62
C GLY A 154 15.08 8.18 -15.04
N VAL A 155 14.04 7.96 -15.84
CA VAL A 155 13.96 8.45 -17.21
C VAL A 155 13.89 9.98 -17.24
N GLY A 156 13.17 10.61 -16.31
CA GLY A 156 13.10 12.06 -16.17
C GLY A 156 14.49 12.67 -16.03
N PHE A 157 15.30 12.17 -15.09
CA PHE A 157 16.69 12.62 -14.92
C PHE A 157 17.59 12.21 -16.09
N GLY A 158 17.44 10.99 -16.62
CA GLY A 158 18.24 10.51 -17.73
C GLY A 158 17.98 11.25 -19.04
N ALA A 159 16.78 11.83 -19.22
CA ALA A 159 16.41 12.60 -20.40
C ALA A 159 16.82 14.07 -20.33
N VAL A 160 17.34 14.56 -19.20
CA VAL A 160 17.70 15.98 -19.01
C VAL A 160 18.65 16.44 -20.12
N GLY A 161 18.26 17.51 -20.82
CA GLY A 161 19.06 18.09 -21.91
C GLY A 161 18.96 17.35 -23.25
N ARG A 162 18.19 16.25 -23.36
CA ARG A 162 17.92 15.59 -24.65
C ARG A 162 16.86 16.28 -25.49
N THR A 163 15.92 16.98 -24.84
CA THR A 163 14.90 17.80 -25.50
C THR A 163 14.72 19.11 -24.72
N PRO A 164 14.20 20.18 -25.35
CA PRO A 164 13.90 21.44 -24.65
C PRO A 164 12.90 21.25 -23.50
N SER A 165 12.03 20.23 -23.60
CA SER A 165 11.04 19.89 -22.59
C SER A 165 11.58 19.04 -21.44
N ALA A 166 12.73 18.39 -21.58
CA ALA A 166 13.33 17.55 -20.54
C ALA A 166 14.35 18.36 -19.72
N THR A 167 13.85 19.14 -18.77
CA THR A 167 14.68 19.99 -17.89
C THR A 167 14.97 19.31 -16.56
N PHE A 168 16.08 19.71 -15.92
CA PHE A 168 16.41 19.27 -14.57
C PHE A 168 15.31 19.64 -13.57
N GLU A 169 14.68 20.81 -13.74
CA GLU A 169 13.60 21.28 -12.88
C GLU A 169 12.39 20.35 -12.93
N LYS A 170 11.95 19.94 -14.13
CA LYS A 170 10.85 18.99 -14.28
C LYS A 170 11.18 17.62 -13.66
N ALA A 171 12.39 17.11 -13.89
CA ALA A 171 12.82 15.84 -13.31
C ALA A 171 12.88 15.88 -11.77
N ARG A 172 13.40 16.98 -11.21
CA ARG A 172 13.44 17.22 -9.76
C ARG A 172 12.04 17.34 -9.17
N ASN A 173 11.16 18.13 -9.78
CA ASN A 173 9.80 18.35 -9.28
C ASN A 173 9.01 17.02 -9.29
N LEU A 174 9.13 16.22 -10.36
CA LEU A 174 8.57 14.86 -10.44
C LEU A 174 9.08 13.96 -9.29
N ALA A 175 10.39 13.95 -9.06
CA ALA A 175 10.99 13.12 -8.01
C ALA A 175 10.56 13.54 -6.60
N ILE A 176 10.40 14.84 -6.34
CA ILE A 176 9.88 15.34 -5.07
C ILE A 176 8.41 14.95 -4.90
N GLY A 177 7.60 15.12 -5.95
CA GLY A 177 6.19 14.73 -5.94
C GLY A 177 6.01 13.27 -5.57
N ILE A 178 6.72 12.37 -6.27
CA ILE A 178 6.74 10.92 -6.01
C ILE A 178 7.30 10.61 -4.61
N GLY A 179 8.39 11.25 -4.19
CA GLY A 179 8.96 11.02 -2.86
C GLY A 179 8.00 11.39 -1.72
N ILE A 180 7.18 12.44 -1.87
CA ILE A 180 6.25 12.86 -0.83
C ILE A 180 5.06 11.90 -0.71
N GLN A 181 4.52 11.38 -1.81
CA GLN A 181 3.43 10.39 -1.76
C GLN A 181 3.89 9.02 -1.24
N ASN A 182 5.16 8.67 -1.49
CA ASN A 182 5.71 7.38 -1.08
C ASN A 182 5.99 7.34 0.42
N PHE A 183 6.03 8.49 1.10
CA PHE A 183 6.17 8.56 2.55
C PHE A 183 4.94 8.03 3.31
N PRO A 184 3.69 8.53 3.08
CA PRO A 184 2.48 7.92 3.64
C PRO A 184 2.32 6.44 3.29
N GLU A 185 2.67 6.04 2.07
CA GLU A 185 2.53 4.66 1.60
C GLU A 185 3.55 3.72 2.27
N GLY A 186 4.80 4.18 2.41
CA GLY A 186 5.83 3.49 3.18
C GLY A 186 5.49 3.38 4.67
N LEU A 187 4.84 4.38 5.26
CA LEU A 187 4.31 4.30 6.62
C LEU A 187 3.19 3.27 6.74
N ALA A 188 2.27 3.22 5.76
CA ALA A 188 1.17 2.26 5.77
C ALA A 188 1.65 0.81 5.69
N VAL A 189 2.75 0.52 5.00
CA VAL A 189 3.33 -0.84 4.86
C VAL A 189 4.26 -1.20 6.02
N SER A 190 5.03 -0.24 6.53
CA SER A 190 6.00 -0.49 7.60
C SER A 190 5.35 -0.71 8.97
N LEU A 191 4.19 -0.10 9.23
CA LEU A 191 3.44 -0.28 10.47
C LEU A 191 3.00 -1.75 10.72
N PRO A 192 2.43 -2.47 9.74
CA PRO A 192 2.06 -3.87 9.93
C PRO A 192 3.22 -4.87 9.81
N LEU A 193 4.32 -4.52 9.13
CA LEU A 193 5.32 -5.53 8.71
C LEU A 193 6.78 -5.23 9.06
N ARG A 194 7.17 -4.01 9.46
CA ARG A 194 8.59 -3.60 9.63
C ARG A 194 9.49 -3.93 8.41
N VAL A 195 8.92 -4.17 7.23
CA VAL A 195 9.68 -4.53 6.02
C VAL A 195 10.16 -3.26 5.32
N LEU A 196 11.40 -2.85 5.61
CA LEU A 196 12.08 -1.73 4.96
C LEU A 196 12.40 -1.99 3.47
N LEU A 197 12.24 -3.23 3.01
CA LEU A 197 12.73 -3.68 1.69
C LEU A 197 11.84 -3.26 0.52
N SER A 198 10.55 -2.98 0.75
CA SER A 198 9.64 -2.51 -0.32
C SER A 198 10.10 -1.16 -0.92
N GLY A 199 10.80 -0.34 -0.14
CA GLY A 199 11.30 0.96 -0.59
C GLY A 199 12.51 0.90 -1.52
N MET A 200 13.18 -0.26 -1.66
CA MET A 200 14.35 -0.38 -2.54
C MET A 200 13.99 -0.52 -4.02
N VAL A 201 12.73 -0.85 -4.34
CA VAL A 201 12.28 -1.08 -5.71
C VAL A 201 12.35 0.20 -6.55
N GLU A 202 11.98 1.33 -5.97
CA GLU A 202 11.95 2.62 -6.65
C GLU A 202 13.37 3.13 -7.02
N PRO A 203 14.38 3.16 -6.11
CA PRO A 203 15.76 3.50 -6.50
C PRO A 203 16.36 2.58 -7.57
N ILE A 204 16.07 1.27 -7.49
CA ILE A 204 16.57 0.30 -8.47
C ILE A 204 15.92 0.56 -9.84
N ALA A 205 14.60 0.71 -9.88
CA ALA A 205 13.87 1.03 -11.09
C ALA A 205 14.31 2.38 -11.68
N GLY A 206 14.58 3.38 -10.85
CA GLY A 206 15.12 4.67 -11.28
C GLY A 206 16.51 4.59 -11.88
N LEU A 207 17.40 3.76 -11.32
CA LEU A 207 18.70 3.51 -11.94
C LEU A 207 18.54 2.88 -13.34
N PHE A 208 17.68 1.87 -13.47
CA PHE A 208 17.40 1.26 -14.77
C PHE A 208 16.76 2.26 -15.75
N GLY A 209 15.83 3.09 -15.29
CA GLY A 209 15.19 4.13 -16.10
C GLY A 209 16.19 5.15 -16.63
N ALA A 210 17.13 5.59 -15.80
CA ALA A 210 18.17 6.54 -16.18
C ALA A 210 19.14 5.97 -17.24
N VAL A 211 19.43 4.67 -17.19
CA VAL A 211 20.30 4.00 -18.16
C VAL A 211 19.55 3.65 -19.45
N ALA A 212 18.28 3.25 -19.35
CA ALA A 212 17.48 2.72 -20.46
C ALA A 212 16.54 3.75 -21.11
N VAL A 213 16.81 5.05 -20.99
CA VAL A 213 15.91 6.16 -21.42
C VAL A 213 15.31 5.96 -22.81
N VAL A 214 16.12 5.55 -23.80
CA VAL A 214 15.66 5.39 -25.20
C VAL A 214 14.62 4.28 -25.33
N ILE A 215 14.76 3.20 -24.55
CA ILE A 215 13.82 2.07 -24.54
C ILE A 215 12.61 2.40 -23.67
N ALA A 216 12.83 3.12 -22.56
CA ALA A 216 11.79 3.40 -21.59
C ALA A 216 10.83 4.51 -22.03
N GLN A 217 11.29 5.55 -22.74
CA GLN A 217 10.47 6.70 -23.13
C GLN A 217 9.15 6.34 -23.84
N PRO A 218 9.13 5.46 -24.86
CA PRO A 218 7.87 5.07 -25.51
C PRO A 218 6.96 4.21 -24.63
N LEU A 219 7.53 3.52 -23.63
CA LEU A 219 6.81 2.61 -22.74
C LEU A 219 6.26 3.32 -21.48
N LEU A 220 6.82 4.48 -21.12
CA LEU A 220 6.44 5.22 -19.91
C LEU A 220 4.95 5.55 -19.81
N PRO A 221 4.25 6.02 -20.86
CA PRO A 221 2.82 6.30 -20.75
C PRO A 221 2.00 5.07 -20.33
N TYR A 222 2.36 3.89 -20.84
CA TYR A 222 1.73 2.63 -20.45
C TYR A 222 2.09 2.25 -19.02
N ALA A 223 3.36 2.37 -18.64
CA ALA A 223 3.83 2.00 -17.31
C ALA A 223 3.22 2.88 -16.21
N LEU A 224 3.21 4.20 -16.41
CA LEU A 224 2.62 5.17 -15.48
C LEU A 224 1.10 4.94 -15.34
N ALA A 225 0.41 4.76 -16.47
CA ALA A 225 -1.02 4.46 -16.42
C ALA A 225 -1.31 3.11 -15.78
N PHE A 226 -0.45 2.11 -15.98
CA PHE A 226 -0.51 0.82 -15.29
C PHE A 226 -0.39 0.99 -13.77
N ALA A 227 0.59 1.76 -13.27
CA ALA A 227 0.69 2.06 -11.84
C ALA A 227 -0.54 2.82 -11.32
N ALA A 228 -1.14 3.71 -12.10
CA ALA A 228 -2.36 4.39 -11.71
C ALA A 228 -3.54 3.41 -11.59
N GLY A 229 -3.65 2.47 -12.53
CA GLY A 229 -4.67 1.42 -12.52
C GLY A 229 -4.56 0.49 -11.32
N THR A 230 -3.35 0.05 -10.99
CA THR A 230 -3.12 -0.80 -9.80
C THR A 230 -3.48 -0.05 -8.52
N MET A 231 -3.06 1.21 -8.36
CA MET A 231 -3.40 2.03 -7.18
C MET A 231 -4.90 2.27 -7.03
N ILE A 232 -5.60 2.64 -8.11
CA ILE A 232 -7.04 2.89 -8.04
C ILE A 232 -7.79 1.62 -7.67
N TYR A 233 -7.41 0.46 -8.24
CA TYR A 233 -8.02 -0.82 -7.87
C TYR A 233 -7.88 -1.09 -6.37
N VAL A 234 -6.66 -1.03 -5.82
CA VAL A 234 -6.41 -1.25 -4.37
C VAL A 234 -7.17 -0.26 -3.50
N VAL A 235 -7.22 1.01 -3.88
CA VAL A 235 -7.95 2.01 -3.10
C VAL A 235 -9.43 1.68 -3.02
N VAL A 236 -10.03 1.29 -4.14
CA VAL A 236 -11.47 1.03 -4.24
C VAL A 236 -11.84 -0.30 -3.60
N ASP A 237 -11.03 -1.34 -3.81
CA ASP A 237 -11.34 -2.72 -3.38
C ASP A 237 -10.93 -3.00 -1.94
N ASP A 238 -9.82 -2.40 -1.47
CA ASP A 238 -9.29 -2.65 -0.12
C ASP A 238 -9.42 -1.44 0.81
N ILE A 239 -8.79 -0.31 0.46
CA ILE A 239 -8.55 0.79 1.42
C ILE A 239 -9.84 1.49 1.82
N ILE A 240 -10.70 1.84 0.87
CA ILE A 240 -11.97 2.52 1.15
C ILE A 240 -12.91 1.61 1.96
N PRO A 241 -13.17 0.35 1.55
CA PRO A 241 -14.00 -0.56 2.34
C PRO A 241 -13.47 -0.78 3.75
N GLU A 242 -12.17 -1.05 3.91
CA GLU A 242 -11.55 -1.24 5.23
C GLU A 242 -11.76 -0.01 6.13
N ALA A 243 -11.45 1.19 5.62
CA ALA A 243 -11.57 2.43 6.39
C ALA A 243 -13.03 2.74 6.82
N GLN A 244 -14.02 2.31 6.03
CA GLN A 244 -15.44 2.48 6.38
C GLN A 244 -15.92 1.46 7.42
N THR A 245 -15.29 0.28 7.49
CA THR A 245 -15.67 -0.78 8.47
C THR A 245 -15.11 -0.56 9.88
N CYS A 246 -14.07 0.26 10.06
CA CYS A 246 -13.43 0.52 11.36
C CYS A 246 -14.24 1.43 12.33
N GLY A 247 -15.56 1.53 12.21
CA GLY A 247 -16.44 2.29 13.12
C GLY A 247 -16.39 3.82 13.00
N ASN A 248 -15.43 4.37 12.26
CA ASN A 248 -15.22 5.82 12.06
C ASN A 248 -15.31 6.26 10.59
N GLY A 249 -16.23 5.66 9.81
CA GLY A 249 -16.32 5.90 8.36
C GLY A 249 -16.41 7.38 7.93
N LYS A 250 -17.09 8.23 8.71
CA LYS A 250 -17.14 9.69 8.44
C LYS A 250 -15.78 10.38 8.58
N VAL A 251 -14.99 9.99 9.58
CA VAL A 251 -13.62 10.53 9.77
C VAL A 251 -12.72 10.04 8.65
N ALA A 252 -12.86 8.78 8.23
CA ALA A 252 -12.15 8.24 7.08
C ALA A 252 -12.47 9.01 5.78
N SER A 253 -13.74 9.32 5.53
CA SER A 253 -14.14 10.12 4.36
C SER A 253 -13.53 11.53 4.38
N TRP A 254 -13.56 12.22 5.52
CA TRP A 254 -12.93 13.55 5.64
C TRP A 254 -11.40 13.48 5.53
N GLY A 255 -10.78 12.44 6.09
CA GLY A 255 -9.36 12.16 5.93
C GLY A 255 -8.98 11.96 4.46
N ALA A 256 -9.79 11.21 3.70
CA ALA A 256 -9.59 11.01 2.27
C ALA A 256 -9.68 12.34 1.49
N VAL A 257 -10.67 13.19 1.79
CA VAL A 257 -10.81 14.52 1.17
C VAL A 257 -9.61 15.41 1.50
N VAL A 258 -9.18 15.48 2.76
CA VAL A 258 -8.01 16.27 3.17
C VAL A 258 -6.75 15.75 2.47
N GLY A 259 -6.52 14.44 2.47
CA GLY A 259 -5.38 13.83 1.79
C GLY A 259 -5.39 14.11 0.28
N PHE A 260 -6.56 14.05 -0.35
CA PHE A 260 -6.73 14.40 -1.76
C PHE A 260 -6.35 15.87 -2.04
N VAL A 261 -6.84 16.81 -1.23
CA VAL A 261 -6.53 18.23 -1.37
C VAL A 261 -5.05 18.51 -1.12
N VAL A 262 -4.45 17.90 -0.11
CA VAL A 262 -3.02 18.04 0.19
C VAL A 262 -2.19 17.55 -1.01
N MET A 263 -2.49 16.36 -1.53
CA MET A 263 -1.76 15.81 -2.67
C MET A 263 -1.91 16.68 -3.93
N MET A 264 -3.14 17.12 -4.25
CA MET A 264 -3.40 18.03 -5.37
C MET A 264 -2.63 19.35 -5.21
N SER A 265 -2.60 19.91 -4.00
CA SER A 265 -1.91 21.18 -3.72
C SER A 265 -0.39 21.03 -3.83
N LEU A 266 0.15 19.87 -3.45
CA LEU A 266 1.57 19.57 -3.59
C LEU A 266 1.97 19.40 -5.05
N ASP A 267 1.19 18.66 -5.83
CA ASP A 267 1.48 18.43 -7.24
C ASP A 267 1.39 19.74 -8.04
N VAL A 268 0.30 20.51 -7.88
CA VAL A 268 0.14 21.81 -8.57
C VAL A 268 1.10 22.87 -8.03
N GLY A 269 1.44 22.83 -6.74
CA GLY A 269 2.29 23.83 -6.09
C GLY A 269 3.79 23.60 -6.29
N LEU A 270 4.22 22.35 -6.50
CA LEU A 270 5.61 21.97 -6.72
C LEU A 270 5.93 21.67 -8.19
N GLY A 271 4.91 21.49 -9.04
CA GLY A 271 4.99 21.21 -10.47
C GLY A 271 5.43 22.39 -11.30
#